data_AF-A0AAD9M1Z8-F1
#
_entry.id   AF-A0AAD9M1Z8-F1
#
_cell.length_a   1.000
_cell.length_b   1.000
_cell.length_c   1.000
_cell.angle_alpha   90.00
_cell.angle_beta   90.00
_cell.angle_gamma   90.00
#
_symmetry.space_group_name_H-M   'P 1'
#
loop_
_entity.id
_entity.type
_entity.pdbx_description
1 polymer ?
#
loop_
_entity_poly.entity_id
_entity_poly.type
_entity_poly.pdbx_seq_one_letter_code
_entity_poly.pdbx_strand_id
1 'polypeptide(L)'
;MASSPDQQAGLDGKSREGMIAESIKKNEEIQSLYPHVDFKEEVIEPTINLAFDIQEHVDEANQRRYNTLIDEMLGRTAEPDLAERLLWEARECLVGYPSILTQFDAIFIGQRSASNVIRELHECMMMKKGAERRMSLQAEGGQNGNGQ
;
A
#
# COMPACT_ATOMS: atom_id res chain seq x y z
N MET A 1 32.49 13.12 -17.28
CA MET A 1 31.27 12.39 -17.68
C MET A 1 30.32 12.54 -16.50
N ALA A 2 29.24 13.29 -16.69
CA ALA A 2 28.29 13.61 -15.64
C ALA A 2 27.40 12.38 -15.40
N SER A 3 27.38 11.88 -14.16
CA SER A 3 26.34 10.96 -13.71
C SER A 3 25.06 11.76 -13.62
N SER A 4 24.16 11.58 -14.57
CA SER A 4 22.80 12.09 -14.49
C SER A 4 22.08 11.35 -13.35
N PRO A 5 21.58 12.05 -12.31
CA PRO A 5 20.63 11.42 -11.40
C PRO A 5 19.34 11.23 -12.19
N ASP A 6 19.05 9.97 -12.46
CA ASP A 6 17.81 9.51 -13.04
C ASP A 6 16.65 10.07 -12.20
N GLN A 7 15.99 11.09 -12.72
CA GLN A 7 14.80 11.66 -12.11
C GLN A 7 13.65 10.70 -12.37
N GLN A 8 13.56 9.63 -11.57
CA GLN A 8 12.35 8.84 -11.39
C GLN A 8 11.28 9.72 -10.72
N ALA A 9 10.64 10.57 -11.51
CA ALA A 9 9.42 11.26 -11.13
C ALA A 9 8.24 10.33 -11.44
N GLY A 10 7.89 9.50 -10.46
CA GLY A 10 6.65 8.70 -10.40
C GLY A 10 5.82 9.10 -9.18
N LEU A 11 4.50 8.90 -9.25
CA LEU A 11 3.46 9.27 -8.27
C LEU A 11 3.66 10.64 -7.57
N ASP A 12 3.00 11.68 -8.10
CA ASP A 12 2.97 13.06 -7.58
C ASP A 12 4.33 13.80 -7.54
N GLY A 13 5.29 13.39 -8.38
CA GLY A 13 6.59 14.04 -8.51
C GLY A 13 7.55 13.78 -7.35
N LYS A 14 7.26 12.78 -6.50
CA LYS A 14 8.14 12.33 -5.42
C LYS A 14 9.04 11.21 -5.92
N SER A 15 10.30 11.22 -5.50
CA SER A 15 11.18 10.06 -5.72
C SER A 15 10.66 8.84 -4.93
N ARG A 16 10.93 7.64 -5.44
CA ARG A 16 10.69 6.34 -4.80
C ARG A 16 11.16 6.32 -3.33
N GLU A 17 12.38 6.79 -3.09
CA GLU A 17 12.97 6.89 -1.74
C GLU A 17 12.21 7.89 -0.84
N GLY A 18 11.73 8.98 -1.43
CA GLY A 18 10.94 9.99 -0.72
C GLY A 18 9.57 9.45 -0.30
N MET A 19 8.93 8.66 -1.16
CA MET A 19 7.65 8.01 -0.86
C MET A 19 7.80 6.90 0.20
N ILE A 20 8.90 6.14 0.16
CA ILE A 20 9.24 5.16 1.21
C ILE A 20 9.41 5.86 2.55
N ALA A 21 10.25 6.90 2.62
CA ALA A 21 10.51 7.63 3.86
C ALA A 21 9.25 8.26 4.46
N GLU A 22 8.39 8.87 3.63
CA GLU A 22 7.12 9.42 4.07
C GLU A 22 6.16 8.34 4.60
N SER A 23 6.12 7.19 3.92
CA SER A 23 5.25 6.08 4.30
C SER A 23 5.70 5.42 5.60
N ILE A 24 7.01 5.24 5.82
CA ILE A 24 7.58 4.77 7.09
C ILE A 24 7.13 5.70 8.22
N LYS A 25 7.32 7.02 8.05
CA LYS A 25 6.94 8.02 9.05
C LYS A 25 5.44 7.98 9.38
N LYS A 26 4.58 7.85 8.36
CA LYS A 26 3.12 7.75 8.54
C LYS A 26 2.68 6.46 9.24
N ASN A 27 3.51 5.42 9.24
CA ASN A 27 3.20 4.11 9.81
C ASN A 27 3.98 3.81 11.11
N GLU A 28 4.73 4.75 11.68
CA GLU A 28 5.48 4.55 12.95
C GLU A 28 4.59 4.07 14.11
N GLU A 29 3.38 4.61 14.22
CA GLU A 29 2.40 4.19 15.24
C GLU A 29 1.88 2.77 14.97
N ILE A 30 1.72 2.39 13.71
CA ILE A 30 1.28 1.03 13.32
C ILE A 30 2.42 0.03 13.60
N GLN A 31 3.66 0.37 13.27
CA GLN A 31 4.85 -0.43 13.59
C GLN A 31 4.97 -0.68 15.11
N SER A 32 4.63 0.30 15.94
CA SER A 32 4.63 0.18 17.41
C SER A 32 3.57 -0.80 17.94
N LEU A 33 2.44 -0.92 17.25
CA LEU A 33 1.37 -1.88 17.58
C LEU A 33 1.73 -3.32 17.16
N TYR A 34 2.65 -3.47 16.21
CA TYR A 34 3.03 -4.74 15.60
C TYR A 34 4.55 -4.89 15.50
N PRO A 35 5.27 -4.96 16.64
CA PRO A 35 6.73 -4.98 16.66
C PRO A 35 7.35 -6.25 16.05
N HIS A 36 6.53 -7.25 15.73
CA HIS A 36 6.94 -8.53 15.14
C HIS A 36 6.88 -8.55 13.62
N VAL A 37 6.33 -7.51 13.00
CA VAL A 37 6.27 -7.35 11.54
C VAL A 37 7.23 -6.24 11.15
N ASP A 38 8.11 -6.47 10.18
CA ASP A 38 8.92 -5.41 9.63
C ASP A 38 8.11 -4.68 8.54
N PHE A 39 7.33 -3.67 8.92
CA PHE A 39 6.50 -2.94 7.96
C PHE A 39 7.33 -2.25 6.89
N LYS A 40 8.59 -1.88 7.20
CA LYS A 40 9.45 -1.21 6.24
C LYS A 40 9.83 -2.20 5.13
N GLU A 41 10.52 -3.28 5.49
CA GLU A 41 11.13 -4.18 4.50
C GLU A 41 10.11 -5.20 3.94
N GLU A 42 9.10 -5.61 4.71
CA GLU A 42 8.14 -6.63 4.27
C GLU A 42 6.89 -6.03 3.58
N VAL A 43 6.58 -4.75 3.79
CA VAL A 43 5.32 -4.14 3.31
C VAL A 43 5.54 -2.88 2.50
N ILE A 44 6.15 -1.84 3.08
CA ILE A 44 6.23 -0.49 2.51
C ILE A 44 7.15 -0.46 1.30
N GLU A 45 8.40 -0.91 1.45
CA GLU A 45 9.37 -0.89 0.34
C GLU A 45 8.93 -1.75 -0.85
N PRO A 46 8.51 -3.02 -0.68
CA PRO A 46 8.06 -3.84 -1.79
C PRO A 46 6.85 -3.25 -2.51
N THR A 47 5.87 -2.72 -1.77
CA THR A 47 4.65 -2.15 -2.36
C THR A 47 4.93 -0.88 -3.14
N ILE A 48 5.78 0.01 -2.62
CA ILE A 48 6.15 1.25 -3.33
C ILE A 48 7.00 0.93 -4.56
N ASN A 49 7.97 0.02 -4.44
CA ASN A 49 8.77 -0.42 -5.59
C ASN A 49 7.88 -0.98 -6.70
N LEU A 50 6.93 -1.85 -6.36
CA LEU A 50 5.97 -2.38 -7.32
C LEU A 50 5.14 -1.26 -7.99
N ALA A 51 4.66 -0.28 -7.22
CA ALA A 51 3.86 0.82 -7.76
C ALA A 51 4.64 1.66 -8.77
N PHE A 52 5.91 1.97 -8.49
CA PHE A 52 6.79 2.66 -9.42
C PHE A 52 7.10 1.80 -10.66
N ASP A 53 7.47 0.54 -10.47
CA ASP A 53 7.77 -0.38 -11.57
C ASP A 53 6.56 -0.55 -12.51
N ILE A 54 5.34 -0.61 -11.97
CA ILE A 54 4.10 -0.62 -12.76
C ILE A 54 3.98 0.68 -13.56
N GLN A 55 4.18 1.83 -12.93
CA GLN A 55 4.09 3.13 -13.60
C GLN A 55 5.13 3.29 -14.73
N GLU A 56 6.34 2.76 -14.54
CA GLU A 56 7.46 2.92 -15.47
C GLU A 56 7.43 1.93 -16.64
N HIS A 57 6.88 0.74 -16.44
CA HIS A 57 7.08 -0.37 -17.38
C HIS A 57 5.79 -0.99 -17.92
N VAL A 58 4.64 -0.80 -17.28
CA VAL A 58 3.35 -1.33 -17.77
C VAL A 58 2.72 -0.32 -18.72
N ASP A 59 1.98 -0.76 -19.74
CA ASP A 59 1.24 0.15 -20.61
C ASP A 59 0.09 0.86 -19.87
N GLU A 60 -0.28 2.07 -20.31
CA GLU A 60 -1.27 2.91 -19.63
C GLU A 60 -2.63 2.19 -19.43
N ALA A 61 -3.05 1.35 -20.38
CA ALA A 61 -4.33 0.65 -20.28
C ALA A 61 -4.32 -0.38 -19.15
N ASN A 62 -3.25 -1.16 -19.06
CA ASN A 62 -3.06 -2.13 -17.97
C ASN A 62 -2.77 -1.44 -16.63
N GLN A 63 -2.03 -0.33 -16.60
CA GLN A 63 -1.86 0.48 -15.38
C GLN A 63 -3.20 0.97 -14.83
N ARG A 64 -4.03 1.58 -15.68
CA ARG A 64 -5.34 2.11 -15.27
C ARG A 64 -6.23 0.99 -14.73
N ARG A 65 -6.28 -0.14 -15.44
CA ARG A 65 -7.07 -1.29 -15.02
C ARG A 65 -6.58 -1.88 -13.70
N TYR A 66 -5.27 -2.07 -13.55
CA TYR A 66 -4.66 -2.53 -12.30
C TYR A 66 -5.03 -1.60 -11.13
N ASN A 67 -4.85 -0.29 -11.28
CA ASN A 67 -5.14 0.68 -10.23
C ASN A 67 -6.62 0.70 -9.83
N THR A 68 -7.54 0.60 -10.80
CA THR A 68 -8.97 0.48 -10.49
C THR A 68 -9.28 -0.80 -9.70
N LEU A 69 -8.70 -1.94 -10.08
CA LEU A 69 -8.95 -3.22 -9.40
C LEU A 69 -8.39 -3.23 -7.98
N ILE A 70 -7.19 -2.67 -7.77
CA ILE A 70 -6.59 -2.55 -6.43
C ILE A 70 -7.41 -1.59 -5.55
N ASP A 71 -7.85 -0.45 -6.07
CA ASP A 71 -8.71 0.49 -5.31
C ASP A 71 -10.03 -0.18 -4.89
N GLU A 72 -10.68 -0.90 -5.81
CA GLU A 72 -11.90 -1.64 -5.51
C GLU A 72 -11.67 -2.76 -4.49
N MET A 73 -10.57 -3.50 -4.62
CA MET A 73 -10.18 -4.54 -3.66
C MET A 73 -9.99 -3.97 -2.26
N LEU A 74 -9.29 -2.83 -2.14
CA LEU A 74 -9.07 -2.13 -0.86
C LEU A 74 -10.39 -1.64 -0.23
N GLY A 75 -11.33 -1.18 -1.05
CA GLY A 75 -12.68 -0.79 -0.62
C GLY A 75 -13.56 -1.98 -0.19
N ARG A 76 -13.22 -3.19 -0.62
CA ARG A 76 -14.00 -4.43 -0.44
C ARG A 76 -13.34 -5.45 0.48
N THR A 77 -12.35 -5.07 1.27
CA THR A 77 -11.65 -5.99 2.20
C THR A 77 -12.55 -6.69 3.23
N ALA A 78 -13.76 -6.18 3.49
CA ALA A 78 -14.77 -6.85 4.32
C ALA A 78 -15.44 -8.06 3.64
N GLU A 79 -15.27 -8.20 2.32
CA GLU A 79 -15.82 -9.26 1.47
C GLU A 79 -14.65 -10.08 0.88
N PRO A 80 -14.05 -11.02 1.66
CA PRO A 80 -12.76 -11.61 1.32
C PRO A 80 -12.74 -12.36 -0.02
N ASP A 81 -13.81 -13.08 -0.37
CA ASP A 81 -13.92 -13.75 -1.66
C ASP A 81 -13.93 -12.79 -2.85
N LEU A 82 -14.54 -11.61 -2.67
CA LEU A 82 -14.61 -10.58 -3.72
C LEU A 82 -13.27 -9.86 -3.83
N ALA A 83 -12.68 -9.47 -2.71
CA ALA A 83 -11.35 -8.87 -2.67
C ALA A 83 -10.29 -9.81 -3.29
N GLU A 84 -10.39 -11.12 -3.06
CA GLU A 84 -9.48 -12.11 -3.65
C GLU A 84 -9.63 -12.19 -5.15
N ARG A 85 -10.86 -12.22 -5.67
CA ARG A 85 -11.09 -12.18 -7.12
C ARG A 85 -10.52 -10.91 -7.75
N LEU A 86 -10.75 -9.75 -7.14
CA LEU A 86 -10.23 -8.47 -7.64
C LEU A 86 -8.70 -8.45 -7.65
N LEU A 87 -8.05 -9.04 -6.64
CA LEU A 87 -6.60 -9.19 -6.59
C LEU A 87 -6.07 -10.10 -7.71
N TRP A 88 -6.75 -11.23 -7.97
CA TRP A 88 -6.42 -12.10 -9.10
C TRP A 88 -6.63 -11.42 -10.45
N GLU A 89 -7.69 -10.62 -10.60
CA GLU A 89 -7.90 -9.84 -11.82
C GLU A 89 -6.84 -8.74 -12.01
N ALA A 90 -6.38 -8.12 -10.93
CA ALA A 90 -5.28 -7.16 -10.98
C ALA A 90 -3.97 -7.83 -11.43
N ARG A 91 -3.73 -9.05 -10.96
CA ARG A 91 -2.59 -9.87 -11.40
C ARG A 91 -2.62 -10.14 -12.91
N GLU A 92 -3.79 -10.38 -13.50
CA GLU A 92 -3.92 -10.63 -14.95
C GLU A 92 -3.46 -9.44 -15.80
N CYS A 93 -3.54 -8.21 -15.30
CA CYS A 93 -2.97 -7.03 -15.97
C CYS A 93 -1.45 -7.07 -16.11
N LEU A 94 -0.77 -7.90 -15.30
CA LEU A 94 0.68 -7.96 -15.20
C LEU A 94 1.29 -9.17 -15.94
N VAL A 95 0.47 -10.06 -16.53
CA VAL A 95 0.94 -11.29 -17.19
C VAL A 95 1.94 -11.03 -18.32
N GLY A 96 1.81 -9.90 -19.02
CA GLY A 96 2.77 -9.47 -20.06
C GLY A 96 4.11 -8.92 -19.52
N TYR A 97 4.24 -8.77 -18.20
CA TYR A 97 5.32 -8.06 -17.52
C TYR A 97 5.96 -8.96 -16.45
N PRO A 98 6.76 -9.98 -16.85
CA PRO A 98 7.15 -11.08 -15.97
C PRO A 98 7.93 -10.64 -14.71
N SER A 99 8.79 -9.63 -14.83
CA SER A 99 9.54 -9.08 -13.69
C SER A 99 8.62 -8.44 -12.64
N ILE A 100 7.58 -7.74 -13.09
CA ILE A 100 6.62 -7.03 -12.26
C ILE A 100 5.62 -8.02 -11.66
N LEU A 101 5.17 -9.00 -12.46
CA LEU A 101 4.34 -10.10 -11.99
C LEU A 101 5.02 -10.89 -10.88
N THR A 102 6.32 -11.15 -11.00
CA THR A 102 7.09 -11.86 -9.96
C THR A 102 7.12 -11.07 -8.66
N GLN A 103 7.28 -9.75 -8.73
CA GLN A 103 7.22 -8.88 -7.56
C GLN A 103 5.83 -8.88 -6.93
N PHE A 104 4.78 -8.75 -7.74
CA PHE A 104 3.40 -8.83 -7.28
C PHE A 104 3.14 -10.16 -6.56
N ASP A 105 3.54 -11.28 -7.17
CA ASP A 105 3.35 -12.61 -6.60
C ASP A 105 4.13 -12.77 -5.29
N ALA A 106 5.35 -12.23 -5.20
CA ALA A 106 6.13 -12.26 -3.95
C ALA A 106 5.44 -11.49 -2.81
N ILE A 107 4.77 -10.38 -3.12
CA ILE A 107 4.08 -9.53 -2.14
C ILE A 107 2.75 -10.14 -1.70
N PHE A 108 1.94 -10.63 -2.66
CA PHE A 108 0.53 -10.96 -2.41
C PHE A 108 0.19 -12.46 -2.46
N ILE A 109 0.99 -13.27 -3.17
CA ILE A 109 0.70 -14.67 -3.52
C ILE A 109 1.77 -15.64 -2.97
N GLY A 110 2.78 -15.14 -2.26
CA GLY A 110 3.96 -15.90 -1.82
C GLY A 110 3.66 -17.02 -0.81
N GLN A 111 4.32 -17.03 0.34
CA GLN A 111 4.14 -18.11 1.34
C GLN A 111 2.74 -18.12 2.01
N ARG A 112 1.95 -17.06 1.80
CA ARG A 112 0.63 -16.87 2.41
C ARG A 112 -0.44 -16.99 1.32
N SER A 113 -1.59 -17.59 1.64
CA SER A 113 -2.74 -17.54 0.72
C SER A 113 -3.24 -16.10 0.57
N ALA A 114 -3.70 -15.74 -0.64
CA ALA A 114 -4.29 -14.43 -0.91
C ALA A 114 -5.41 -14.08 0.09
N SER A 115 -6.24 -15.07 0.45
CA SER A 115 -7.27 -14.95 1.49
C SER A 115 -6.72 -14.51 2.86
N ASN A 116 -5.56 -15.03 3.28
CA ASN A 116 -4.92 -14.61 4.54
C ASN A 116 -4.43 -13.16 4.45
N VAL A 117 -3.80 -12.78 3.33
CA VAL A 117 -3.33 -11.41 3.09
C VAL A 117 -4.49 -10.41 3.14
N ILE A 118 -5.62 -10.74 2.53
CA ILE A 118 -6.82 -9.89 2.53
C ILE A 118 -7.41 -9.75 3.92
N ARG A 119 -7.44 -10.83 4.72
CA ARG A 119 -7.90 -10.76 6.11
C ARG A 119 -7.00 -9.86 6.95
N GLU A 120 -5.68 -10.05 6.87
CA GLU A 120 -4.70 -9.21 7.58
C GLU A 120 -4.83 -7.74 7.16
N LEU A 121 -5.03 -7.48 5.86
CA LEU A 121 -5.28 -6.13 5.34
C LEU A 121 -6.57 -5.52 5.89
N HIS A 122 -7.65 -6.30 5.98
CA HIS A 122 -8.90 -5.85 6.58
C HIS A 122 -8.72 -5.48 8.05
N GLU A 123 -8.01 -6.31 8.82
CA GLU A 123 -7.70 -6.05 10.23
C GLU A 123 -6.86 -4.77 10.37
N CYS A 124 -5.81 -4.60 9.57
CA CYS A 124 -5.01 -3.38 9.53
C CYS A 124 -5.85 -2.14 9.20
N MET A 125 -6.72 -2.21 8.20
CA MET A 125 -7.61 -1.11 7.79
C MET A 125 -8.59 -0.71 8.91
N MET A 126 -9.18 -1.69 9.59
CA MET A 126 -10.09 -1.44 10.70
C MET A 126 -9.36 -0.83 11.90
N MET A 127 -8.12 -1.25 12.18
CA MET A 127 -7.32 -0.69 13.24
C MET A 127 -6.83 0.72 12.94
N LYS A 128 -6.41 1.00 11.70
CA LYS A 128 -6.06 2.35 11.24
C LYS A 128 -7.24 3.30 11.40
N LYS A 129 -8.42 2.91 10.90
CA LYS A 129 -9.66 3.68 11.05
C LYS A 129 -10.03 3.90 12.53
N GLY A 130 -9.77 2.91 13.38
CA GLY A 130 -9.94 3.01 14.83
C GLY A 130 -8.96 3.98 15.49
N ALA A 131 -7.69 3.98 15.06
CA ALA A 131 -6.66 4.91 15.54
C ALA A 131 -6.94 6.35 15.09
N GLU A 132 -7.28 6.55 13.82
CA GLU A 132 -7.71 7.83 13.26
C GLU A 132 -8.90 8.42 14.03
N ARG A 133 -9.93 7.60 14.30
CA ARG A 133 -11.08 8.04 15.12
C ARG A 133 -10.68 8.44 16.53
N ARG A 134 -9.77 7.71 17.19
CA ARG A 134 -9.27 8.08 18.53
C ARG A 134 -8.49 9.39 18.52
N MET A 135 -7.70 9.65 17.48
CA MET A 135 -6.96 10.90 17.31
C MET A 135 -7.89 12.08 17.03
N SER A 136 -8.91 11.92 16.18
CA SER A 136 -9.93 12.96 15.98
C SER A 136 -10.64 13.32 17.28
N LEU A 137 -11.01 12.31 18.09
CA LEU A 137 -11.65 12.53 19.39
C LEU A 137 -10.72 13.19 20.42
N GLN A 138 -9.41 12.88 20.42
CA GLN A 138 -8.43 13.58 21.26
C GLN A 138 -8.16 15.02 20.80
N ALA A 139 -8.16 15.26 19.48
CA ALA A 139 -7.99 16.60 18.91
C ALA A 139 -9.19 17.51 19.23
N GLU A 140 -10.41 16.97 19.23
CA GLU A 140 -11.63 17.70 19.60
C GLU A 140 -11.79 17.87 21.12
N GLY A 141 -11.28 16.93 21.93
CA GLY A 141 -11.29 17.03 23.40
C GLY A 141 -10.31 18.04 23.99
N GLY A 142 -9.31 18.49 23.21
CA GLY A 142 -8.27 19.43 23.66
C GLY A 142 -8.65 20.92 23.57
N GLN A 143 -9.79 21.28 22.97
CA GLN A 143 -10.18 22.68 22.78
C GLN A 143 -11.21 23.22 23.79
N ASN A 144 -11.74 22.39 24.70
CA ASN A 144 -12.82 22.81 25.60
C ASN A 144 -12.36 22.96 27.06
N GLY A 145 -11.29 23.73 27.27
CA GLY A 145 -10.70 23.93 28.59
C GLY A 145 -9.92 25.23 28.70
N ASN A 146 -10.50 26.37 28.30
CA ASN A 146 -10.00 27.66 28.74
C ASN A 146 -11.16 28.64 28.95
N GLY A 147 -11.90 28.37 30.02
CA GLY A 147 -12.84 29.31 30.62
C GLY A 147 -12.56 29.36 32.11
N GLN A 148 -11.72 30.30 32.53
CA GLN A 148 -11.79 30.98 33.83
C GLN A 148 -11.02 32.30 33.75
#